data_AF-A0A9E1WRF8-F1
#
_entry.id   AF-A0A9E1WRF8-F1
#
_cell.length_a   1.000
_cell.length_b   1.000
_cell.length_c   1.000
_cell.angle_alpha   90.00
_cell.angle_beta   90.00
_cell.angle_gamma   90.00
#
_symmetry.space_group_name_H-M   'P 1'
#
loop_
_entity.id
_entity.type
_entity.pdbx_description
1 polymer ?
#
loop_
_entity_poly.entity_id
_entity_poly.type
_entity_poly.pdbx_seq_one_letter_code
_entity_poly.pdbx_strand_id
1 'polypeptide(L)'
;MVSAPVAAAGDDDEEHHERAVHEIIEKYNIEIKYDYIAMLMRLPNAYGEGAACVLCHNSTDPKRSPRGLDLSTCQGIKNGPTDEHTKDFIKPGNGKGSLIRRYLRNNRMPLGVRFDTPTDLPAIKLVKKWIDDGAKNDEVFRDKILPSFRSPTAYGGEQSCIECHMSNQEPPSFHELDLTSYTGLMLGADAIAKAKEGKPPVKVVIPGDSSASKIYQRLVENRMPAGISPSENRDHPNLTVLLRWVDQGAKCD
;
A
#
# COMPACT_ATOMS: atom_id res chain seq x y z
N MET A 1 -14.06 -34.24 33.27
CA MET A 1 -13.37 -32.94 33.37
C MET A 1 -13.28 -32.39 31.96
N VAL A 2 -14.11 -31.40 31.65
CA VAL A 2 -14.15 -30.76 30.32
C VAL A 2 -13.21 -29.55 30.41
N SER A 3 -12.15 -29.56 29.62
CA SER A 3 -11.23 -28.42 29.52
C SER A 3 -11.92 -27.32 28.73
N ALA A 4 -12.00 -26.12 29.31
CA ALA A 4 -12.52 -24.95 28.63
C ALA A 4 -11.56 -24.50 27.51
N PRO A 5 -12.08 -23.99 26.39
CA PRO A 5 -11.23 -23.38 25.37
C PRO A 5 -10.66 -22.07 25.89
N VAL A 6 -9.35 -21.88 25.72
CA VAL A 6 -8.65 -20.62 25.96
C VAL A 6 -9.16 -19.60 24.94
N ALA A 7 -9.77 -18.52 25.43
CA ALA A 7 -10.15 -17.38 24.62
C ALA A 7 -8.89 -16.72 24.04
N ALA A 8 -8.91 -16.43 22.75
CA ALA A 8 -7.89 -15.63 22.08
C ALA A 8 -7.95 -14.19 22.61
N ALA A 9 -7.09 -13.88 23.57
CA ALA A 9 -6.76 -12.52 23.96
C ALA A 9 -5.53 -12.12 23.14
N GLY A 10 -5.71 -11.38 22.05
CA GLY A 10 -4.61 -10.97 21.18
C GLY A 10 -4.98 -9.86 20.20
N ASP A 11 -6.15 -9.92 19.57
CA ASP A 11 -6.51 -8.95 18.51
C ASP A 11 -7.11 -7.64 19.05
N ASP A 12 -7.90 -7.67 20.13
CA ASP A 12 -8.61 -6.46 20.62
C ASP A 12 -7.68 -5.43 21.31
N ASP A 13 -6.58 -5.88 21.94
CA ASP A 13 -5.67 -5.02 22.72
C ASP A 13 -4.66 -4.26 21.85
N GLU A 14 -4.16 -4.88 20.76
CA GLU A 14 -3.27 -4.21 19.80
C GLU A 14 -4.00 -3.11 19.02
N GLU A 15 -5.24 -3.38 18.57
CA GLU A 15 -6.06 -2.37 17.89
C GLU A 15 -6.41 -1.19 18.82
N HIS A 16 -6.58 -1.44 20.12
CA HIS A 16 -6.84 -0.40 21.12
C HIS A 16 -5.62 0.51 21.37
N HIS A 17 -4.40 -0.04 21.46
CA HIS A 17 -3.18 0.75 21.68
C HIS A 17 -2.89 1.70 20.51
N GLU A 18 -3.07 1.22 19.29
CA GLU A 18 -2.76 1.98 18.07
C GLU A 18 -3.76 3.10 17.81
N ARG A 19 -5.04 2.82 18.07
CA ARG A 19 -6.10 3.83 18.01
C ARG A 19 -5.92 4.92 19.06
N ALA A 20 -5.38 4.61 20.23
CA ALA A 20 -5.18 5.59 21.29
C ALA A 20 -4.30 6.77 20.84
N VAL A 21 -3.23 6.51 20.08
CA VAL A 21 -2.35 7.57 19.56
C VAL A 21 -3.11 8.51 18.63
N HIS A 22 -3.88 7.96 17.69
CA HIS A 22 -4.71 8.74 16.78
C HIS A 22 -5.73 9.59 17.54
N GLU A 23 -6.48 8.97 18.45
CA GLU A 23 -7.54 9.62 19.22
C GLU A 23 -6.99 10.74 20.12
N ILE A 24 -5.83 10.54 20.75
CA ILE A 24 -5.17 11.57 21.58
C ILE A 24 -4.72 12.75 20.71
N ILE A 25 -4.04 12.49 19.59
CA ILE A 25 -3.55 13.54 18.70
C ILE A 25 -4.70 14.39 18.17
N GLU A 26 -5.81 13.76 17.77
CA GLU A 26 -7.00 14.48 17.32
C GLU A 26 -7.69 15.25 18.45
N LYS A 27 -7.95 14.59 19.59
CA LYS A 27 -8.66 15.18 20.73
C LYS A 27 -7.98 16.45 21.25
N TYR A 28 -6.66 16.45 21.32
CA TYR A 28 -5.88 17.58 21.84
C TYR A 28 -5.29 18.48 20.74
N ASN A 29 -5.61 18.21 19.47
CA ASN A 29 -5.06 18.91 18.32
C ASN A 29 -3.52 19.07 18.40
N ILE A 30 -2.83 17.98 18.71
CA ILE A 30 -1.37 17.99 18.91
C ILE A 30 -0.70 18.35 17.60
N GLU A 31 0.08 19.42 17.59
CA GLU A 31 0.91 19.79 16.44
C GLU A 31 2.12 18.84 16.35
N ILE A 32 2.25 18.16 15.22
CA ILE A 32 3.39 17.28 14.95
C ILE A 32 4.51 18.12 14.36
N LYS A 33 5.63 18.22 15.07
CA LYS A 33 6.81 19.00 14.63
C LYS A 33 7.68 18.23 13.67
N TYR A 34 8.32 18.94 12.73
CA TYR A 34 9.19 18.32 11.74
C TYR A 34 10.36 17.57 12.39
N ASP A 35 10.89 18.03 13.52
CA ASP A 35 11.97 17.32 14.23
C ASP A 35 11.61 15.87 14.58
N TYR A 36 10.35 15.60 14.95
CA TYR A 36 9.89 14.23 15.18
C TYR A 36 9.85 13.41 13.87
N ILE A 37 9.37 14.01 12.78
CA ILE A 37 9.36 13.37 11.46
C ILE A 37 10.78 13.09 10.95
N ALA A 38 11.69 14.05 11.13
CA ALA A 38 13.10 13.93 10.79
C ALA A 38 13.77 12.80 11.57
N MET A 39 13.43 12.64 12.85
CA MET A 39 13.87 11.52 13.68
C MET A 39 13.34 10.19 13.11
N LEU A 40 12.04 10.08 12.79
CA LEU A 40 11.46 8.85 12.23
C LEU A 40 12.14 8.41 10.92
N MET A 41 12.54 9.34 10.05
CA MET A 41 13.28 8.98 8.82
C MET A 41 14.69 8.43 9.09
N ARG A 42 15.27 8.76 10.25
CA ARG A 42 16.63 8.38 10.68
C ARG A 42 16.68 7.15 11.56
N LEU A 43 15.56 6.74 12.14
CA LEU A 43 15.49 5.59 13.01
C LEU A 43 15.25 4.31 12.21
N PRO A 44 16.04 3.24 12.41
CA PRO A 44 15.64 1.91 11.95
C PRO A 44 14.36 1.49 12.68
N ASN A 45 13.59 0.60 12.07
CA ASN A 45 12.33 0.07 12.58
C ASN A 45 11.21 1.09 12.83
N ALA A 46 11.35 2.35 12.37
CA ALA A 46 10.40 3.41 12.65
C ALA A 46 8.98 3.16 12.09
N TYR A 47 8.85 2.34 11.05
CA TYR A 47 7.58 2.02 10.39
C TYR A 47 7.39 0.50 10.22
N GLY A 48 7.96 -0.29 11.13
CA GLY A 48 8.12 -1.75 11.02
C GLY A 48 9.57 -2.15 10.72
N GLU A 49 9.89 -3.43 10.87
CA GLU A 49 11.27 -3.96 10.80
C GLU A 49 12.02 -3.51 9.52
N GLY A 50 13.21 -2.93 9.71
CA GLY A 50 14.15 -2.63 8.63
C GLY A 50 15.04 -1.41 8.87
N ALA A 51 15.87 -1.12 7.87
CA ALA A 51 16.83 -0.01 7.91
C ALA A 51 16.14 1.37 7.94
N ALA A 52 16.86 2.36 8.49
CA ALA A 52 16.44 3.76 8.45
C ALA A 52 16.28 4.25 7.00
N CYS A 53 15.27 5.07 6.75
CA CYS A 53 14.92 5.54 5.40
C CYS A 53 16.07 6.33 4.76
N VAL A 54 16.70 7.22 5.54
CA VAL A 54 17.80 8.07 5.06
C VAL A 54 19.07 7.31 4.69
N LEU A 55 19.21 6.04 5.07
CA LEU A 55 20.36 5.25 4.64
C LEU A 55 20.39 5.12 3.11
N CYS A 56 19.23 4.88 2.51
CA CYS A 56 19.07 4.81 1.06
C CYS A 56 18.60 6.13 0.45
N HIS A 57 17.80 6.93 1.18
CA HIS A 57 17.12 8.11 0.64
C HIS A 57 17.62 9.41 1.29
N ASN A 58 18.77 9.92 0.85
CA ASN A 58 19.43 11.11 1.44
C ASN A 58 19.94 12.14 0.44
N SER A 59 19.57 12.01 -0.84
CA SER A 59 20.09 12.87 -1.89
C SER A 59 19.12 12.94 -3.07
N THR A 60 19.13 14.07 -3.76
CA THR A 60 18.40 14.24 -5.04
C THR A 60 19.16 13.67 -6.24
N ASP A 61 20.43 13.25 -6.05
CA ASP A 61 21.22 12.55 -7.07
C ASP A 61 20.79 11.07 -7.16
N PRO A 62 20.18 10.63 -8.30
CA PRO A 62 19.71 9.26 -8.47
C PRO A 62 20.84 8.22 -8.48
N LYS A 63 22.11 8.63 -8.62
CA LYS A 63 23.26 7.73 -8.49
C LYS A 63 23.61 7.40 -7.04
N ARG A 64 23.11 8.19 -6.08
CA ARG A 64 23.40 8.07 -4.65
C ARG A 64 22.18 7.72 -3.82
N SER A 65 20.98 8.05 -4.31
CA SER A 65 19.71 7.73 -3.70
C SER A 65 18.77 7.12 -4.73
N PRO A 66 18.13 5.96 -4.47
CA PRO A 66 17.15 5.41 -5.39
C PRO A 66 16.06 6.42 -5.71
N ARG A 67 15.78 6.60 -7.01
CA ARG A 67 14.83 7.58 -7.55
C ARG A 67 15.16 9.05 -7.22
N GLY A 68 16.38 9.34 -6.75
CA GLY A 68 16.78 10.67 -6.28
C GLY A 68 15.88 11.21 -5.16
N LEU A 69 15.38 10.32 -4.29
CA LEU A 69 14.55 10.72 -3.15
C LEU A 69 15.43 11.14 -1.96
N ASP A 70 15.21 12.34 -1.43
CA ASP A 70 15.85 12.79 -0.19
C ASP A 70 14.83 12.83 0.96
N LEU A 71 14.95 11.92 1.92
CA LEU A 71 14.14 11.91 3.15
C LEU A 71 14.88 12.52 4.36
N SER A 72 16.08 13.08 4.15
CA SER A 72 16.88 13.64 5.23
C SER A 72 16.49 15.08 5.57
N THR A 73 15.80 15.77 4.66
CA THR A 73 15.36 17.16 4.83
C THR A 73 13.85 17.31 4.65
N CYS A 74 13.24 18.31 5.30
CA CYS A 74 11.80 18.58 5.14
C CYS A 74 11.45 18.87 3.67
N GLN A 75 12.28 19.67 3.00
CA GLN A 75 12.06 20.01 1.61
C GLN A 75 12.26 18.80 0.70
N GLY A 76 13.24 17.92 0.98
CA GLY A 76 13.41 16.67 0.27
C GLY A 76 12.16 15.77 0.39
N ILE A 77 11.64 15.60 1.60
CA ILE A 77 10.41 14.83 1.86
C ILE A 77 9.25 15.40 1.06
N LYS A 78 9.09 16.73 1.04
CA LYS A 78 8.01 17.42 0.31
C LYS A 78 8.16 17.33 -1.21
N ASN A 79 9.38 17.46 -1.72
CA ASN A 79 9.67 17.36 -3.14
C ASN A 79 9.46 15.94 -3.66
N GLY A 80 9.73 14.93 -2.82
CA GLY A 80 9.68 13.53 -3.20
C GLY A 80 10.83 13.14 -4.13
N PRO A 81 10.69 12.00 -4.84
CA PRO A 81 11.69 11.56 -5.80
C PRO A 81 11.82 12.53 -6.98
N THR A 82 12.90 12.44 -7.74
CA THR A 82 13.17 13.35 -8.87
C THR A 82 12.67 12.86 -10.23
N ASP A 83 12.12 11.63 -10.31
CA ASP A 83 11.53 11.11 -11.53
C ASP A 83 10.12 11.66 -11.84
N GLU A 84 9.60 11.40 -13.04
CA GLU A 84 8.38 12.04 -13.57
C GLU A 84 7.06 11.61 -12.87
N HIS A 85 7.11 10.68 -11.91
CA HIS A 85 5.94 10.08 -11.27
C HIS A 85 5.82 10.41 -9.77
N THR A 86 6.11 11.65 -9.41
CA THR A 86 6.32 12.06 -8.00
C THR A 86 5.36 13.13 -7.52
N LYS A 87 4.48 13.61 -8.41
CA LYS A 87 3.34 14.45 -8.03
C LYS A 87 2.60 13.80 -6.87
N ASP A 88 2.37 14.57 -5.82
CA ASP A 88 1.69 14.15 -4.60
C ASP A 88 2.46 13.11 -3.74
N PHE A 89 3.79 12.97 -3.86
CA PHE A 89 4.58 12.11 -2.94
C PHE A 89 4.26 12.42 -1.48
N ILE A 90 4.29 13.72 -1.17
CA ILE A 90 3.60 14.33 -0.04
C ILE A 90 2.57 15.31 -0.60
N LYS A 91 1.34 15.21 -0.13
CA LYS A 91 0.25 16.12 -0.45
C LYS A 91 -0.17 16.86 0.82
N PRO A 92 0.40 18.05 1.09
CA PRO A 92 0.05 18.84 2.27
C PRO A 92 -1.47 19.00 2.42
N GLY A 93 -1.99 18.75 3.62
CA GLY A 93 -3.43 18.72 3.91
C GLY A 93 -4.14 17.42 3.53
N ASN A 94 -3.45 16.43 2.97
CA ASN A 94 -4.03 15.14 2.58
C ASN A 94 -3.01 13.99 2.69
N GLY A 95 -2.75 13.54 3.91
CA GLY A 95 -1.90 12.40 4.23
C GLY A 95 -2.42 11.11 3.57
N LYS A 96 -3.74 10.85 3.62
CA LYS A 96 -4.32 9.64 3.00
C LYS A 96 -4.10 9.56 1.48
N GLY A 97 -4.07 10.70 0.81
CA GLY A 97 -3.82 10.83 -0.62
C GLY A 97 -2.35 10.88 -1.03
N SER A 98 -1.42 10.95 -0.08
CA SER A 98 0.02 11.04 -0.35
C SER A 98 0.61 9.69 -0.79
N LEU A 99 1.51 9.69 -1.79
CA LEU A 99 2.11 8.43 -2.30
C LEU A 99 2.93 7.71 -1.24
N ILE A 100 3.61 8.44 -0.33
CA ILE A 100 4.44 7.84 0.72
C ILE A 100 3.65 6.81 1.56
N ARG A 101 2.36 7.07 1.78
CA ARG A 101 1.47 6.17 2.50
C ARG A 101 1.40 4.79 1.84
N ARG A 102 1.34 4.75 0.51
CA ARG A 102 1.27 3.47 -0.21
C ARG A 102 2.54 2.66 -0.01
N TYR A 103 3.71 3.29 -0.13
CA TYR A 103 4.98 2.62 0.09
C TYR A 103 5.14 2.11 1.53
N LEU A 104 4.61 2.78 2.55
CA LEU A 104 4.72 2.31 3.94
C LEU A 104 3.67 1.26 4.32
N ARG A 105 2.49 1.27 3.68
CA ARG A 105 1.32 0.46 4.10
C ARG A 105 1.00 -0.73 3.19
N ASN A 106 1.26 -0.59 1.90
CA ASN A 106 0.74 -1.53 0.92
C ASN A 106 1.80 -2.58 0.59
N ASN A 107 1.57 -3.82 1.04
CA ASN A 107 2.31 -4.97 0.54
C ASN A 107 2.18 -5.05 -0.99
N ARG A 108 3.31 -5.37 -1.65
CA ARG A 108 3.34 -5.80 -3.05
C ARG A 108 2.60 -7.12 -3.20
N MET A 109 1.97 -7.30 -4.35
CA MET A 109 1.27 -8.52 -4.74
C MET A 109 2.00 -9.20 -5.91
N PRO A 110 1.98 -10.55 -6.00
CA PRO A 110 1.42 -11.49 -5.01
C PRO A 110 2.11 -11.37 -3.64
N LEU A 111 1.37 -11.65 -2.57
CA LEU A 111 1.87 -11.44 -1.21
C LEU A 111 3.16 -12.26 -0.99
N GLY A 112 4.21 -11.62 -0.47
CA GLY A 112 5.51 -12.25 -0.25
C GLY A 112 6.43 -12.30 -1.47
N VAL A 113 6.04 -11.73 -2.62
CA VAL A 113 6.98 -11.56 -3.75
C VAL A 113 8.22 -10.79 -3.31
N ARG A 114 9.39 -11.23 -3.77
CA ARG A 114 10.66 -10.62 -3.39
C ARG A 114 10.77 -9.19 -3.93
N PHE A 115 11.45 -8.33 -3.19
CA PHE A 115 11.60 -6.92 -3.56
C PHE A 115 12.41 -6.73 -4.86
N ASP A 116 13.35 -7.65 -5.13
CA ASP A 116 14.24 -7.65 -6.29
C ASP A 116 13.62 -8.29 -7.54
N THR A 117 12.42 -8.89 -7.42
CA THR A 117 11.65 -9.37 -8.56
C THR A 117 11.30 -8.20 -9.49
N PRO A 118 11.59 -8.29 -10.81
CA PRO A 118 11.30 -7.22 -11.76
C PRO A 118 9.84 -6.75 -11.70
N THR A 119 9.63 -5.44 -11.75
CA THR A 119 8.29 -4.81 -11.73
C THR A 119 7.75 -4.57 -13.15
N ASP A 120 8.45 -5.09 -14.16
CA ASP A 120 8.17 -4.87 -15.57
C ASP A 120 8.04 -6.20 -16.35
N LEU A 121 7.69 -7.28 -15.63
CA LEU A 121 7.40 -8.59 -16.22
C LEU A 121 6.33 -8.50 -17.32
N PRO A 122 6.35 -9.40 -18.32
CA PRO A 122 5.39 -9.37 -19.43
C PRO A 122 3.92 -9.29 -18.99
N ALA A 123 3.53 -10.04 -17.95
CA ALA A 123 2.16 -10.00 -17.42
C ALA A 123 1.83 -8.65 -16.78
N ILE A 124 2.77 -8.02 -16.06
CA ILE A 124 2.57 -6.68 -15.47
C ILE A 124 2.40 -5.63 -16.55
N LYS A 125 3.26 -5.65 -17.58
CA LYS A 125 3.14 -4.75 -18.75
C LYS A 125 1.81 -4.93 -19.47
N LEU A 126 1.34 -6.17 -19.60
CA LEU A 126 0.07 -6.47 -20.23
C LEU A 126 -1.12 -5.96 -19.39
N VAL A 127 -1.13 -6.18 -18.07
CA VAL A 127 -2.14 -5.61 -17.17
C VAL A 127 -2.16 -4.09 -17.26
N LYS A 128 -0.99 -3.44 -17.21
CA LYS A 128 -0.88 -1.99 -17.36
C LYS A 128 -1.54 -1.51 -18.65
N LYS A 129 -1.13 -2.10 -19.78
CA LYS A 129 -1.66 -1.75 -21.11
C LYS A 129 -3.16 -1.98 -21.19
N TRP A 130 -3.66 -3.12 -20.73
CA TRP A 130 -5.10 -3.42 -20.74
C TRP A 130 -5.89 -2.39 -19.92
N ILE A 131 -5.40 -1.97 -18.75
CA ILE A 131 -6.03 -0.90 -17.96
C ILE A 131 -6.05 0.40 -18.76
N ASP A 132 -4.89 0.83 -19.26
CA ASP A 132 -4.75 2.10 -20.00
C ASP A 132 -5.59 2.12 -21.30
N ASP A 133 -5.82 0.96 -21.93
CA ASP A 133 -6.69 0.78 -23.10
C ASP A 133 -8.20 0.74 -22.75
N GLY A 134 -8.55 0.97 -21.48
CA GLY A 134 -9.92 1.08 -20.99
C GLY A 134 -10.50 -0.20 -20.35
N ALA A 135 -9.65 -1.16 -19.98
CA ALA A 135 -10.01 -2.34 -19.19
C ALA A 135 -11.24 -3.10 -19.70
N LYS A 136 -11.30 -3.37 -21.01
CA LYS A 136 -12.46 -3.99 -21.66
C LYS A 136 -12.52 -5.50 -21.42
N ASN A 137 -13.72 -6.07 -21.45
CA ASN A 137 -13.93 -7.52 -21.42
C ASN A 137 -13.80 -8.12 -22.84
N ASP A 138 -12.61 -8.04 -23.41
CA ASP A 138 -12.31 -8.52 -24.76
C ASP A 138 -11.46 -9.81 -24.74
N GLU A 139 -10.98 -10.23 -25.91
CA GLU A 139 -10.14 -11.43 -26.05
C GLU A 139 -8.83 -11.29 -25.27
N VAL A 140 -8.24 -10.08 -25.24
CA VAL A 140 -7.02 -9.84 -24.44
C VAL A 140 -7.29 -10.10 -22.97
N PHE A 141 -8.42 -9.60 -22.46
CA PHE A 141 -8.80 -9.88 -21.08
C PHE A 141 -9.00 -11.39 -20.84
N ARG A 142 -9.85 -12.04 -21.62
CA ARG A 142 -10.25 -13.45 -21.39
C ARG A 142 -9.10 -14.43 -21.57
N ASP A 143 -8.23 -14.19 -22.54
CA ASP A 143 -7.22 -15.18 -22.95
C ASP A 143 -5.84 -14.92 -22.34
N LYS A 144 -5.60 -13.70 -21.82
CA LYS A 144 -4.28 -13.31 -21.30
C LYS A 144 -4.32 -12.73 -19.89
N ILE A 145 -5.18 -11.75 -19.62
CA ILE A 145 -5.23 -11.08 -18.30
C ILE A 145 -5.86 -11.99 -17.24
N LEU A 146 -7.03 -12.55 -17.53
CA LEU A 146 -7.74 -13.37 -16.54
C LEU A 146 -6.96 -14.65 -16.20
N PRO A 147 -6.36 -15.38 -17.16
CA PRO A 147 -5.52 -16.53 -16.85
C PRO A 147 -4.24 -16.17 -16.08
N SER A 148 -3.68 -14.97 -16.24
CA SER A 148 -2.48 -14.59 -15.50
C SER A 148 -2.72 -14.46 -14.00
N PHE A 149 -3.94 -14.11 -13.54
CA PHE A 149 -4.28 -14.15 -12.11
C PHE A 149 -4.35 -15.57 -11.52
N ARG A 150 -4.50 -16.59 -12.38
CA ARG A 150 -4.48 -18.01 -11.99
C ARG A 150 -3.09 -18.62 -12.05
N SER A 151 -2.12 -17.92 -12.65
CA SER A 151 -0.76 -18.38 -12.75
C SER A 151 0.02 -18.00 -11.49
N PRO A 152 0.64 -18.96 -10.77
CA PRO A 152 1.43 -18.65 -9.60
C PRO A 152 2.65 -17.77 -9.89
N THR A 153 3.23 -17.91 -11.09
CA THR A 153 4.52 -17.30 -11.44
C THR A 153 4.42 -16.09 -12.37
N ALA A 154 3.24 -15.76 -12.90
CA ALA A 154 3.07 -14.67 -13.86
C ALA A 154 3.58 -13.30 -13.36
N TYR A 155 3.53 -13.09 -12.05
CA TYR A 155 3.94 -11.86 -11.38
C TYR A 155 5.17 -12.06 -10.47
N GLY A 156 5.89 -13.17 -10.65
CA GLY A 156 7.13 -13.48 -9.93
C GLY A 156 6.95 -13.99 -8.49
N GLY A 157 5.73 -14.36 -8.11
CA GLY A 157 5.45 -15.08 -6.87
C GLY A 157 5.45 -16.60 -7.05
N GLU A 158 4.98 -17.30 -6.01
CA GLU A 158 4.83 -18.76 -5.97
C GLU A 158 3.37 -19.21 -5.78
N GLN A 159 2.45 -18.26 -5.59
CA GLN A 159 1.02 -18.50 -5.36
C GLN A 159 0.18 -17.71 -6.36
N SER A 160 -0.93 -18.30 -6.81
CA SER A 160 -1.84 -17.60 -7.72
C SER A 160 -2.67 -16.55 -6.97
N CYS A 161 -3.07 -15.48 -7.64
CA CYS A 161 -3.85 -14.41 -7.02
C CYS A 161 -5.22 -14.91 -6.54
N ILE A 162 -5.79 -15.87 -7.28
CA ILE A 162 -7.11 -16.44 -6.99
C ILE A 162 -7.11 -17.41 -5.80
N GLU A 163 -5.96 -17.80 -5.25
CA GLU A 163 -5.93 -18.60 -4.00
C GLU A 163 -6.38 -17.77 -2.78
N CYS A 164 -6.24 -16.45 -2.85
CA CYS A 164 -6.65 -15.52 -1.79
C CYS A 164 -7.81 -14.60 -2.22
N HIS A 165 -8.03 -14.43 -3.53
CA HIS A 165 -9.01 -13.50 -4.09
C HIS A 165 -9.96 -14.20 -5.08
N MET A 166 -10.93 -14.95 -4.54
CA MET A 166 -11.78 -15.88 -5.28
C MET A 166 -13.27 -15.59 -5.23
N SER A 167 -13.71 -14.67 -4.37
CA SER A 167 -15.13 -14.33 -4.22
C SER A 167 -15.31 -12.96 -3.57
N ASN A 168 -16.54 -12.44 -3.56
CA ASN A 168 -16.88 -11.21 -2.86
C ASN A 168 -17.38 -11.45 -1.43
N GLN A 169 -16.86 -12.48 -0.76
CA GLN A 169 -17.19 -12.80 0.62
C GLN A 169 -15.92 -13.03 1.44
N GLU A 170 -15.88 -12.44 2.62
CA GLU A 170 -14.83 -12.61 3.61
C GLU A 170 -15.41 -13.23 4.88
N PRO A 171 -14.83 -14.33 5.41
CA PRO A 171 -13.88 -15.26 4.76
C PRO A 171 -14.55 -16.10 3.64
N PRO A 172 -13.81 -16.69 2.68
CA PRO A 172 -12.36 -16.87 2.66
C PRO A 172 -11.58 -15.88 1.78
N SER A 173 -12.25 -14.99 1.05
CA SER A 173 -11.60 -14.09 0.11
C SER A 173 -11.18 -12.80 0.79
N PHE A 174 -9.86 -12.54 0.86
CA PHE A 174 -9.35 -11.34 1.52
C PHE A 174 -9.88 -10.08 0.84
N HIS A 175 -10.36 -9.14 1.66
CA HIS A 175 -10.96 -7.89 1.20
C HIS A 175 -12.13 -8.09 0.23
N GLU A 176 -12.84 -9.22 0.30
CA GLU A 176 -13.99 -9.52 -0.55
C GLU A 176 -13.70 -9.30 -2.05
N LEU A 177 -12.44 -9.52 -2.47
CA LEU A 177 -11.98 -9.28 -3.82
C LEU A 177 -12.08 -10.57 -4.63
N ASP A 178 -12.72 -10.51 -5.80
CA ASP A 178 -12.79 -11.63 -6.75
C ASP A 178 -11.95 -11.33 -8.00
N LEU A 179 -10.90 -12.13 -8.23
CA LEU A 179 -10.04 -12.05 -9.41
C LEU A 179 -10.32 -13.18 -10.42
N THR A 180 -11.40 -13.95 -10.24
CA THR A 180 -11.73 -15.11 -11.07
C THR A 180 -12.59 -14.77 -12.29
N SER A 181 -13.13 -13.55 -12.35
CA SER A 181 -14.03 -13.07 -13.40
C SER A 181 -13.83 -11.58 -13.71
N TYR A 182 -14.27 -11.14 -14.90
CA TYR A 182 -14.29 -9.71 -15.26
C TYR A 182 -15.15 -8.91 -14.28
N THR A 183 -16.36 -9.40 -14.01
CA THR A 183 -17.32 -8.72 -13.14
C THR A 183 -16.77 -8.58 -11.72
N GLY A 184 -16.13 -9.61 -11.16
CA GLY A 184 -15.49 -9.56 -9.85
C GLY A 184 -14.35 -8.53 -9.80
N LEU A 185 -13.44 -8.56 -10.78
CA LEU A 185 -12.31 -7.64 -10.86
C LEU A 185 -12.78 -6.17 -10.97
N MET A 186 -13.82 -5.92 -11.77
CA MET A 186 -14.37 -4.59 -11.99
C MET A 186 -15.30 -4.12 -10.87
N LEU A 187 -15.89 -5.04 -10.09
CA LEU A 187 -16.63 -4.72 -8.87
C LEU A 187 -15.69 -4.07 -7.86
N GLY A 188 -14.55 -4.73 -7.58
CA GLY A 188 -13.52 -4.28 -6.66
C GLY A 188 -13.52 -5.05 -5.34
N ALA A 189 -12.99 -4.40 -4.31
CA ALA A 189 -12.82 -4.96 -2.97
C ALA A 189 -13.83 -4.35 -1.98
N ASP A 190 -13.99 -5.00 -0.82
CA ASP A 190 -14.79 -4.60 0.33
C ASP A 190 -16.26 -4.28 -0.04
N ALA A 191 -16.84 -4.98 -1.01
CA ALA A 191 -18.15 -4.66 -1.57
C ALA A 191 -19.30 -4.81 -0.56
N ILE A 192 -19.30 -5.87 0.26
CA ILE A 192 -20.26 -6.13 1.32
C ILE A 192 -19.98 -5.21 2.52
N ALA A 193 -18.72 -5.13 2.96
CA ALA A 193 -18.34 -4.27 4.09
C ALA A 193 -18.69 -2.79 3.83
N LYS A 194 -18.36 -2.26 2.64
CA LYS A 194 -18.69 -0.87 2.28
C LYS A 194 -20.19 -0.64 2.09
N ALA A 195 -20.93 -1.64 1.59
CA ALA A 195 -22.37 -1.53 1.49
C ALA A 195 -23.04 -1.35 2.86
N LYS A 196 -22.55 -2.01 3.92
CA LYS A 196 -23.03 -1.80 5.30
C LYS A 196 -22.80 -0.38 5.81
N GLU A 197 -21.76 0.30 5.30
CA GLU A 197 -21.48 1.72 5.57
C GLU A 197 -22.20 2.68 4.61
N GLY A 198 -23.01 2.19 3.67
CA GLY A 198 -23.64 3.00 2.63
C GLY A 198 -22.66 3.59 1.59
N LYS A 199 -21.48 2.97 1.42
CA LYS A 199 -20.41 3.43 0.53
C LYS A 199 -20.22 2.47 -0.65
N PRO A 200 -19.69 2.97 -1.79
CA PRO A 200 -19.35 2.09 -2.90
C PRO A 200 -18.17 1.16 -2.57
N PRO A 201 -18.04 0.00 -3.26
CA PRO A 201 -16.87 -0.85 -3.16
C PRO A 201 -15.58 -0.11 -3.52
N VAL A 202 -14.46 -0.59 -2.98
CA VAL A 202 -13.14 -0.04 -3.28
C VAL A 202 -12.73 -0.48 -4.68
N LYS A 203 -12.69 0.46 -5.63
CA LYS A 203 -12.23 0.17 -6.99
C LYS A 203 -10.75 -0.21 -7.02
N VAL A 204 -10.46 -1.34 -7.66
CA VAL A 204 -9.10 -1.84 -7.87
C VAL A 204 -8.61 -1.64 -9.32
N VAL A 205 -9.54 -1.50 -10.26
CA VAL A 205 -9.30 -1.09 -11.64
C VAL A 205 -10.00 0.23 -11.91
N ILE A 206 -9.27 1.19 -12.47
CA ILE A 206 -9.76 2.46 -13.00
C ILE A 206 -9.44 2.44 -14.50
N PRO A 207 -10.44 2.14 -15.36
CA PRO A 207 -10.26 2.11 -16.81
C PRO A 207 -9.62 3.40 -17.33
N GLY A 208 -8.56 3.26 -18.14
CA GLY A 208 -7.80 4.38 -18.69
C GLY A 208 -6.71 4.95 -17.78
N ASP A 209 -6.57 4.47 -16.54
CA ASP A 209 -5.57 4.98 -15.60
C ASP A 209 -4.97 3.86 -14.73
N SER A 210 -3.92 3.23 -15.24
CA SER A 210 -3.12 2.25 -14.47
C SER A 210 -2.48 2.88 -13.22
N SER A 211 -2.08 4.15 -13.27
CA SER A 211 -1.41 4.82 -12.16
C SER A 211 -2.33 4.99 -10.95
N ALA A 212 -3.63 5.18 -11.15
CA ALA A 212 -4.64 5.24 -10.10
C ALA A 212 -5.23 3.85 -9.73
N SER A 213 -5.02 2.83 -10.57
CA SER A 213 -5.53 1.48 -10.36
C SER A 213 -4.75 0.70 -9.31
N LYS A 214 -5.42 0.29 -8.23
CA LYS A 214 -4.78 -0.47 -7.14
C LYS A 214 -4.18 -1.80 -7.62
N ILE A 215 -4.80 -2.48 -8.58
CA ILE A 215 -4.25 -3.75 -9.09
C ILE A 215 -2.85 -3.53 -9.67
N TYR A 216 -2.62 -2.45 -10.41
CA TYR A 216 -1.31 -2.14 -10.99
C TYR A 216 -0.33 -1.66 -9.91
N GLN A 217 -0.76 -0.73 -9.06
CA GLN A 217 0.04 -0.24 -7.92
C GLN A 217 0.59 -1.41 -7.08
N ARG A 218 -0.27 -2.37 -6.74
CA ARG A 218 0.12 -3.54 -5.94
C ARG A 218 1.12 -4.45 -6.65
N LEU A 219 1.13 -4.52 -7.98
CA LEU A 219 2.09 -5.34 -8.72
C LEU A 219 3.51 -4.72 -8.78
N VAL A 220 3.61 -3.38 -8.72
CA VAL A 220 4.85 -2.65 -9.00
C VAL A 220 5.45 -1.90 -7.81
N GLU A 221 4.66 -1.62 -6.77
CA GLU A 221 5.12 -0.91 -5.58
C GLU A 221 5.58 -1.90 -4.52
N ASN A 222 6.89 -1.96 -4.25
CA ASN A 222 7.44 -2.65 -3.09
C ASN A 222 7.11 -1.87 -1.81
N ARG A 223 6.67 -2.57 -0.76
CA ARG A 223 6.54 -1.97 0.58
C ARG A 223 7.92 -1.58 1.11
N MET A 224 7.96 -0.48 1.84
CA MET A 224 9.15 0.07 2.48
C MET A 224 9.08 -0.12 4.01
N PRO A 225 10.24 -0.34 4.67
CA PRO A 225 11.57 -0.54 4.08
C PRO A 225 11.65 -1.81 3.21
N ALA A 226 12.56 -1.83 2.24
CA ALA A 226 12.64 -2.93 1.28
C ALA A 226 12.91 -4.26 2.00
N GLY A 227 12.08 -5.28 1.72
CA GLY A 227 12.17 -6.58 2.37
C GLY A 227 11.38 -6.72 3.68
N ILE A 228 10.68 -5.66 4.13
CA ILE A 228 9.78 -5.73 5.29
C ILE A 228 8.78 -6.89 5.16
N SER A 229 8.55 -7.62 6.25
CA SER A 229 7.60 -8.73 6.26
C SER A 229 6.19 -8.22 5.90
N PRO A 230 5.43 -8.95 5.05
CA PRO A 230 4.05 -8.59 4.75
C PRO A 230 3.11 -8.63 5.97
N SER A 231 3.50 -9.36 7.04
CA SER A 231 2.75 -9.44 8.31
C SER A 231 2.94 -8.22 9.21
N GLU A 232 3.95 -7.38 8.95
CA GLU A 232 4.19 -6.16 9.74
C GLU A 232 2.99 -5.24 9.68
N ASN A 233 2.67 -4.63 10.84
CA ASN A 233 1.47 -3.82 10.96
C ASN A 233 1.42 -2.71 9.89
N ARG A 234 0.33 -2.71 9.14
CA ARG A 234 0.05 -1.78 8.04
C ARG A 234 -0.42 -0.41 8.51
N ASP A 235 -0.90 -0.32 9.74
CA ASP A 235 -1.45 0.87 10.35
C ASP A 235 -0.62 1.31 11.59
N HIS A 236 0.69 1.05 11.54
CA HIS A 236 1.68 1.40 12.57
C HIS A 236 1.50 2.84 13.10
N PRO A 237 1.55 3.10 14.42
CA PRO A 237 1.32 4.43 15.00
C PRO A 237 2.17 5.57 14.40
N ASN A 238 3.46 5.33 14.14
CA ASN A 238 4.33 6.29 13.47
C ASN A 238 3.88 6.65 12.04
N LEU A 239 3.26 5.72 11.30
CA LEU A 239 2.61 6.07 10.03
C LEU A 239 1.47 7.05 10.29
N THR A 240 0.62 6.81 11.30
CA THR A 240 -0.43 7.75 11.69
C THR A 240 0.12 9.14 12.03
N VAL A 241 1.21 9.21 12.80
CA VAL A 241 1.89 10.49 13.14
C VAL A 241 2.40 11.19 11.87
N LEU A 242 3.05 10.47 10.96
CA LEU A 242 3.52 11.02 9.68
C LEU A 242 2.36 11.57 8.85
N LEU A 243 1.27 10.80 8.70
CA LEU A 243 0.12 11.24 7.92
C LEU A 243 -0.56 12.46 8.56
N ARG A 244 -0.59 12.53 9.89
CA ARG A 244 -1.10 13.70 10.60
C ARG A 244 -0.23 14.94 10.38
N TRP A 245 1.09 14.83 10.39
CA TRP A 245 1.98 15.93 10.03
C TRP A 245 1.70 16.43 8.60
N VAL A 246 1.44 15.51 7.67
CA VAL A 246 1.02 15.87 6.31
C VAL A 246 -0.32 16.61 6.32
N ASP A 247 -1.32 16.10 7.04
CA ASP A 247 -2.64 16.74 7.18
C ASP A 247 -2.55 18.15 7.80
N GLN A 248 -1.56 18.38 8.67
CA GLN A 248 -1.25 19.69 9.26
C GLN A 248 -0.45 20.62 8.33
N GLY A 249 -0.25 20.22 7.07
CA GLY A 249 0.37 21.04 6.03
C GLY A 249 1.83 20.74 5.76
N ALA A 250 2.39 19.66 6.35
CA ALA A 250 3.79 19.27 6.16
C ALA A 250 4.76 20.45 6.38
N LYS A 251 4.60 21.13 7.53
CA LYS A 251 5.43 22.28 7.89
C LYS A 251 6.84 21.82 8.27
N CYS A 252 7.82 22.71 8.09
CA CYS A 252 9.24 22.42 8.32
C CYS A 252 9.78 22.99 9.63
N ASP A 253 8.90 23.48 10.52
CA ASP A 253 9.22 23.98 11.86
C ASP A 253 9.07 22.91 12.95
#